data_AF-A0A934FLB6-F1
#
_entry.id   AF-A0A934FLB6-F1
#
_cell.length_a   1.000
_cell.length_b   1.000
_cell.length_c   1.000
_cell.angle_alpha   90.00
_cell.angle_beta   90.00
_cell.angle_gamma   90.00
#
_symmetry.space_group_name_H-M   'P 1'
#
loop_
_entity.id
_entity.type
_entity.pdbx_description
1 polymer ?
#
loop_
_entity_poly.entity_id
_entity_poly.type
_entity_poly.pdbx_seq_one_letter_code
_entity_poly.pdbx_strand_id
1 'polypeptide(L)'
;MVTLFQTSAAGRRRERGVLNVDMVIALAIFITAMLPLGYGWVQEQRVLRSHYWRAVAMELVDGEMEILVAGEWRAWREGTHAYPMKAAAAKNLPPGQFTLTRAGQTLRLEWQPEKRGSGGQVVREAVAR
;
A
#
# COMPACT_ATOMS: atom_id res chain seq x y z
N MET A 1 0.45 72.27 -30.78
CA MET A 1 0.20 71.71 -29.43
C MET A 1 -0.86 70.63 -29.59
N VAL A 2 -0.72 69.46 -28.97
CA VAL A 2 -1.33 68.15 -29.36
C VAL A 2 -0.42 67.47 -30.41
N THR A 3 0.18 66.29 -30.24
CA THR A 3 -0.28 64.99 -29.68
C THR A 3 0.96 64.16 -29.31
N LEU A 4 1.19 63.78 -28.05
CA LEU A 4 2.26 62.84 -27.66
C LEU A 4 1.92 62.07 -26.36
N PHE A 5 0.77 61.40 -26.27
CA PHE A 5 0.47 60.55 -25.09
C PHE A 5 -0.45 59.34 -25.37
N GLN A 6 -0.36 58.69 -26.54
CA GLN A 6 -1.16 57.47 -26.81
C GLN A 6 -0.41 56.18 -27.16
N THR A 7 0.92 56.19 -27.28
CA THR A 7 1.69 54.97 -27.63
C THR A 7 2.04 54.06 -26.45
N SER A 8 2.01 54.56 -25.21
CA SER A 8 2.48 53.80 -24.03
C SER A 8 1.49 52.76 -23.47
N ALA A 9 0.18 52.95 -23.67
CA ALA A 9 -0.84 52.06 -23.09
C ALA A 9 -0.99 50.74 -23.87
N ALA A 10 -0.81 50.78 -25.21
CA ALA A 10 -0.89 49.61 -26.07
C ALA A 10 0.33 48.69 -25.90
N GLY A 11 1.55 49.25 -25.78
CA GLY A 11 2.77 48.50 -25.50
C GLY A 11 2.72 47.76 -24.15
N ARG A 12 2.28 48.45 -23.09
CA ARG A 12 2.13 47.84 -21.76
C ARG A 12 1.05 46.74 -21.71
N ARG A 13 -0.04 46.86 -22.49
CA ARG A 13 -1.03 45.75 -22.62
C ARG A 13 -0.46 44.55 -23.37
N ARG A 14 0.32 44.79 -24.44
CA ARG A 14 0.94 43.72 -25.21
C ARG A 14 2.01 42.98 -24.40
N GLU A 15 2.85 43.69 -23.67
CA GLU A 15 3.85 43.11 -22.75
C GLU A 15 3.19 42.26 -21.65
N ARG A 16 2.11 42.77 -21.04
CA ARG A 16 1.32 42.00 -20.06
C ARG A 16 0.68 40.76 -20.70
N GLY A 17 0.21 40.85 -21.94
CA GLY A 17 -0.31 39.72 -22.70
C GLY A 17 0.74 38.65 -22.94
N VAL A 18 1.94 39.04 -23.39
CA VAL A 18 3.07 38.11 -23.60
C VAL A 18 3.51 37.48 -22.29
N LEU A 19 3.60 38.25 -21.20
CA LEU A 19 3.96 37.72 -19.87
C LEU A 19 2.91 36.73 -19.34
N ASN A 20 1.62 37.00 -19.56
CA ASN A 20 0.55 36.07 -19.18
C ASN A 20 0.63 34.77 -19.99
N VAL A 21 0.92 34.85 -21.29
CA VAL A 21 1.10 33.67 -22.15
C VAL A 21 2.30 32.84 -21.68
N ASP A 22 3.43 33.50 -21.41
CA ASP A 22 4.65 32.83 -20.94
C ASP A 22 4.42 32.14 -19.58
N MET A 23 3.72 32.80 -18.66
CA MET A 23 3.32 32.22 -17.37
C MET A 23 2.41 31.00 -17.54
N VAL A 24 1.43 31.07 -18.45
CA VAL A 24 0.53 29.94 -18.73
C VAL A 24 1.28 28.76 -19.35
N ILE A 25 2.21 29.02 -20.27
CA ILE A 25 3.06 27.98 -20.87
C ILE A 25 3.95 27.35 -19.81
N ALA A 26 4.62 28.15 -18.98
CA ALA A 26 5.46 27.67 -17.90
C ALA A 26 4.66 26.80 -16.91
N LEU A 27 3.45 27.23 -16.54
CA LEU A 27 2.56 26.45 -15.67
C LEU A 27 2.11 25.15 -16.34
N ALA A 28 1.79 25.16 -17.63
CA ALA A 28 1.39 23.98 -18.37
C ALA A 28 2.52 22.93 -18.42
N ILE A 29 3.75 23.37 -18.70
CA ILE A 29 4.94 22.51 -18.68
C ILE A 29 5.15 21.95 -17.27
N PHE A 30 5.06 22.80 -16.24
CA PHE A 30 5.25 22.38 -14.86
C PHE A 30 4.22 21.32 -14.43
N ILE A 31 2.92 21.56 -14.66
CA ILE A 31 1.87 20.61 -14.31
C ILE A 31 2.08 19.29 -15.05
N THR A 32 2.36 19.36 -16.36
CA THR A 32 2.58 18.17 -17.18
C THR A 32 3.79 17.37 -16.69
N ALA A 33 4.86 18.04 -16.25
CA ALA A 33 6.03 17.37 -15.67
C ALA A 33 5.77 16.79 -14.28
N MET A 34 4.92 17.43 -13.46
CA MET A 34 4.62 16.98 -12.10
C MET A 34 3.62 15.81 -12.03
N LEU A 35 2.68 15.72 -12.98
CA LEU A 35 1.63 14.69 -12.95
C LEU A 35 2.18 13.24 -12.92
N PRO A 36 3.15 12.84 -13.78
CA PRO A 36 3.72 11.50 -13.74
C PRO A 36 4.41 11.18 -12.41
N LEU A 37 5.11 12.16 -11.83
CA LEU A 37 5.82 11.99 -10.56
C LEU A 37 4.85 11.76 -9.40
N GLY A 38 3.79 12.58 -9.32
CA GLY A 38 2.75 12.41 -8.30
C GLY A 38 2.04 11.07 -8.43
N TYR A 39 1.74 10.63 -9.66
CA TYR A 39 1.11 9.35 -9.91
C TYR A 39 2.02 8.16 -9.54
N GLY A 40 3.30 8.22 -9.92
CA GLY A 40 4.29 7.20 -9.57
C GLY A 40 4.42 7.01 -8.05
N TRP A 41 4.50 8.11 -7.31
CA TRP A 41 4.58 8.09 -5.85
C TRP A 41 3.39 7.38 -5.20
N VAL A 42 2.17 7.66 -5.66
CA VAL A 42 0.95 7.01 -5.12
C VAL A 42 0.96 5.50 -5.39
N GLN A 43 1.44 5.07 -6.56
CA GLN A 43 1.59 3.64 -6.85
C GLN A 43 2.65 2.98 -5.96
N GLU A 44 3.82 3.60 -5.81
CA GLU A 44 4.90 3.08 -4.96
C GLU A 44 4.46 2.95 -3.51
N GLN A 45 3.78 3.95 -2.96
CA GLN A 45 3.24 3.91 -1.60
C GLN A 45 2.25 2.75 -1.41
N ARG A 46 1.41 2.46 -2.41
CA ARG A 46 0.49 1.31 -2.37
C ARG A 46 1.26 -0.01 -2.38
N VAL A 47 2.27 -0.13 -3.24
CA VAL A 47 3.11 -1.34 -3.34
C VAL A 47 3.88 -1.56 -2.04
N LEU A 48 4.54 -0.53 -1.50
CA LEU A 48 5.26 -0.58 -0.23
C LEU A 48 4.35 -1.02 0.92
N ARG A 49 3.14 -0.45 1.01
CA ARG A 49 2.17 -0.83 2.04
C ARG A 49 1.74 -2.29 1.89
N SER A 50 1.56 -2.77 0.66
CA SER A 50 1.25 -4.18 0.41
C SER A 50 2.39 -5.10 0.87
N HIS A 51 3.65 -4.74 0.60
CA HIS A 51 4.81 -5.51 1.06
C HIS A 51 4.96 -5.47 2.57
N TYR A 52 4.72 -4.32 3.20
CA TYR A 52 4.71 -4.18 4.65
C TYR A 52 3.70 -5.14 5.28
N TRP A 53 2.45 -5.14 4.82
CA TRP A 53 1.43 -6.07 5.33
C TRP A 53 1.79 -7.53 5.10
N ARG A 54 2.36 -7.86 3.93
CA ARG A 54 2.82 -9.21 3.64
C ARG A 54 3.93 -9.64 4.60
N ALA A 55 4.90 -8.76 4.86
CA ALA A 55 6.01 -9.02 5.79
C ALA A 55 5.49 -9.25 7.21
N VAL A 56 4.62 -8.39 7.71
CA VAL A 56 3.97 -8.56 9.01
C VAL A 56 3.23 -9.90 9.06
N ALA A 57 2.42 -10.23 8.04
CA ALA A 57 1.71 -11.51 8.00
C ALA A 57 2.65 -12.72 7.99
N MET A 58 3.77 -12.65 7.26
CA MET A 58 4.79 -13.70 7.26
C MET A 58 5.38 -13.90 8.65
N GLU A 59 5.84 -12.85 9.32
CA GLU A 59 6.42 -12.94 10.67
C GLU A 59 5.42 -13.50 11.69
N LEU A 60 4.15 -13.07 11.61
CA LEU A 60 3.12 -13.56 12.52
C LEU A 60 2.80 -15.04 12.30
N VAL A 61 2.61 -15.44 11.04
CA VAL A 61 2.31 -16.84 10.71
C VAL A 61 3.49 -17.74 11.08
N ASP A 62 4.73 -17.29 10.85
CA ASP A 62 5.93 -18.04 11.19
C ASP A 62 6.06 -18.22 12.71
N GLY A 63 5.96 -17.13 13.47
CA GLY A 63 6.05 -17.18 14.93
C GLY A 63 4.94 -18.00 15.60
N GLU A 64 3.70 -17.90 15.12
CA GLU A 64 2.61 -18.75 15.64
C GLU A 64 2.79 -20.22 15.24
N MET A 65 3.37 -20.50 14.07
CA MET A 65 3.70 -21.87 13.66
C MET A 65 4.73 -22.51 14.59
N GLU A 66 5.73 -21.77 15.05
CA GLU A 66 6.70 -22.26 16.03
C GLU A 66 6.02 -22.69 17.35
N ILE A 67 5.09 -21.88 17.85
CA ILE A 67 4.30 -22.20 19.06
C ILE A 67 3.44 -23.45 18.83
N LEU A 68 2.79 -23.53 17.66
CA LEU A 68 1.99 -24.68 17.30
C LEU A 68 2.83 -25.95 17.27
N VAL A 69 3.98 -25.94 16.58
CA VAL A 69 4.90 -27.09 16.50
C VAL A 69 5.49 -27.46 17.85
N ALA A 70 5.69 -26.50 18.77
CA ALA A 70 6.17 -26.75 20.13
C ALA A 70 5.17 -27.52 21.02
N GLY A 71 3.92 -27.69 20.57
CA GLY A 71 2.96 -28.59 21.23
C GLY A 71 1.53 -28.09 21.26
N GLU A 72 1.27 -26.80 20.99
CA GLU A 72 -0.10 -26.26 21.00
C GLU A 72 -1.00 -26.91 19.93
N TRP A 73 -0.41 -27.49 18.88
CA TRP A 73 -1.13 -28.24 17.86
C TRP A 73 -2.03 -29.36 18.40
N ARG A 74 -1.68 -29.94 19.57
CA ARG A 74 -2.43 -31.02 20.22
C ARG A 74 -3.79 -30.55 20.74
N ALA A 75 -3.95 -29.25 21.01
CA ALA A 75 -5.22 -28.68 21.47
C ALA A 75 -6.27 -28.55 20.35
N TRP A 76 -5.84 -28.61 19.08
CA TRP A 76 -6.69 -28.43 17.93
C TRP A 76 -7.19 -29.77 17.39
N ARG A 77 -8.47 -29.88 17.05
CA ARG A 77 -9.00 -31.08 16.39
C ARG A 77 -8.58 -31.12 14.93
N GLU A 78 -8.62 -32.30 14.33
CA GLU A 78 -8.43 -32.47 12.89
C GLU A 78 -9.47 -31.66 12.10
N GLY A 79 -9.07 -31.13 10.94
CA GLY A 79 -9.88 -30.22 10.12
C GLY A 79 -9.39 -28.77 10.14
N THR A 80 -10.24 -27.87 9.63
CA THR A 80 -9.95 -26.44 9.45
C THR A 80 -10.68 -25.61 10.50
N HIS A 81 -9.96 -24.70 11.16
CA HIS A 81 -10.48 -23.86 12.24
C HIS A 81 -10.04 -22.41 12.08
N ALA A 82 -10.89 -21.48 12.53
CA ALA A 82 -10.48 -20.09 12.70
C ALA A 82 -9.40 -20.01 13.79
N TYR A 83 -8.31 -19.31 13.50
CA TYR A 83 -7.19 -19.20 14.42
C TYR A 83 -7.16 -17.82 15.10
N PRO A 84 -7.35 -17.73 16.43
CA PRO A 84 -7.27 -16.46 17.14
C PRO A 84 -5.81 -16.03 17.29
N MET A 85 -5.40 -15.02 16.53
CA MET A 85 -4.04 -14.47 16.58
C MET A 85 -3.77 -13.76 17.91
N LYS A 86 -2.76 -14.21 18.67
CA LYS A 86 -2.42 -13.66 19.99
C LYS A 86 -1.48 -12.46 19.88
N ALA A 87 -0.65 -12.40 18.84
CA ALA A 87 0.35 -11.35 18.66
C ALA A 87 -0.26 -9.94 18.50
N ALA A 88 0.22 -8.97 19.30
CA ALA A 88 -0.26 -7.58 19.25
C ALA A 88 -0.06 -6.91 17.88
N ALA A 89 0.97 -7.34 17.14
CA ALA A 89 1.28 -6.86 15.80
C ALA A 89 0.19 -7.19 14.75
N ALA A 90 -0.76 -8.08 15.06
CA ALA A 90 -1.92 -8.36 14.21
C ALA A 90 -2.77 -7.12 13.95
N LYS A 91 -2.74 -6.14 14.86
CA LYS A 91 -3.42 -4.84 14.70
C LYS A 91 -2.88 -4.02 13.52
N ASN A 92 -1.68 -4.33 13.02
CA ASN A 92 -1.06 -3.65 11.88
C ASN A 92 -1.47 -4.26 10.53
N LEU A 93 -2.15 -5.42 10.56
CA LEU A 93 -2.68 -6.04 9.37
C LEU A 93 -4.02 -5.41 8.97
N PRO A 94 -4.32 -5.39 7.67
CA PRO A 94 -5.65 -5.04 7.19
C PRO A 94 -6.66 -6.13 7.60
N PRO A 95 -7.98 -5.86 7.51
CA PRO A 95 -8.99 -6.87 7.77
C PRO A 95 -8.77 -8.16 6.95
N GLY A 96 -8.94 -9.29 7.62
CA GLY A 96 -8.66 -10.63 7.10
C GLY A 96 -8.81 -11.68 8.19
N GLN A 97 -8.56 -12.93 7.81
CA GLN A 97 -8.75 -14.08 8.68
C GLN A 97 -7.50 -14.95 8.74
N PHE A 98 -7.23 -15.48 9.94
CA PHE A 98 -6.27 -16.55 10.12
C PHE A 98 -7.00 -17.89 10.22
N THR A 99 -6.47 -18.89 9.54
CA THR A 99 -7.07 -20.22 9.48
C THR A 99 -6.01 -21.27 9.70
N LEU A 100 -6.24 -22.17 10.66
CA LEU A 100 -5.39 -23.31 10.95
C LEU A 100 -6.07 -24.58 10.42
N THR A 101 -5.37 -25.31 9.58
CA THR A 101 -5.77 -26.65 9.15
C THR A 101 -4.83 -27.68 9.77
N ARG A 102 -5.41 -28.67 10.45
CA ARG A 102 -4.69 -29.83 10.96
C ARG A 102 -5.12 -31.07 10.19
N ALA A 103 -4.15 -31.80 9.65
CA ALA A 103 -4.32 -33.11 9.03
C ALA A 103 -3.28 -34.08 9.62
N GLY A 104 -3.70 -34.91 10.57
CA GLY A 104 -2.81 -35.71 11.39
C GLY A 104 -1.79 -34.85 12.18
N GLN A 105 -0.51 -34.99 11.81
CA GLN A 105 0.62 -34.19 12.32
C GLN A 105 0.99 -33.02 11.40
N THR A 106 0.35 -32.89 10.25
CA THR A 106 0.59 -31.78 9.33
C THR A 106 -0.27 -30.60 9.74
N LEU A 107 0.37 -29.44 9.88
CA LEU A 107 -0.27 -28.18 10.20
C LEU A 107 -0.08 -27.23 9.04
N ARG A 108 -1.15 -26.52 8.70
CA ARG A 108 -1.14 -25.43 7.75
C ARG A 108 -1.78 -24.21 8.39
N LEU A 109 -0.99 -23.17 8.62
CA LEU A 109 -1.47 -21.88 9.11
C LEU A 109 -1.47 -20.88 7.96
N GLU A 110 -2.60 -20.21 7.80
CA GLU A 110 -2.85 -19.32 6.68
C GLU A 110 -3.39 -17.98 7.16
N TRP A 111 -2.88 -16.92 6.55
CA TRP A 111 -3.46 -15.58 6.56
C TRP A 111 -4.11 -15.31 5.20
N GLN A 112 -5.37 -14.88 5.22
CA GLN A 112 -6.11 -14.46 4.04
C GLN A 112 -6.68 -13.05 4.25
N PRO A 113 -6.18 -12.02 3.52
CA PRO A 113 -6.76 -10.69 3.56
C PRO A 113 -8.13 -10.67 2.85
N GLU A 114 -9.06 -9.85 3.33
CA GLU A 114 -10.38 -9.69 2.70
C GLU A 114 -10.30 -8.99 1.34
N LYS A 115 -9.38 -8.04 1.22
CA LYS A 115 -9.24 -7.20 0.03
C LYS A 115 -7.99 -7.58 -0.77
N ARG A 116 -8.14 -7.55 -2.10
CA ARG A 116 -6.99 -7.67 -3.01
C ARG A 116 -6.08 -6.44 -2.88
N GLY A 117 -4.78 -6.64 -3.06
CA GLY A 117 -3.76 -5.60 -2.87
C GLY A 117 -3.31 -5.39 -1.42
N SER A 118 -3.87 -6.15 -0.47
CA SER A 118 -3.55 -6.06 0.95
C SER A 118 -2.47 -7.06 1.41
N GLY A 119 -1.36 -7.14 0.68
CA GLY A 119 -0.22 -8.04 0.98
C GLY A 119 -0.41 -9.51 0.55
N GLY A 120 -1.62 -9.88 0.15
CA GLY A 120 -1.94 -11.21 -0.38
C GLY A 120 -1.94 -12.30 0.68
N GLN A 121 -2.26 -13.52 0.24
CA GLN A 121 -2.30 -14.70 1.09
C GLN A 121 -0.88 -15.07 1.55
N VAL A 122 -0.76 -15.49 2.81
CA VAL A 122 0.47 -16.03 3.39
C VAL A 122 0.14 -17.38 3.99
N VAL A 123 0.92 -18.40 3.66
CA VAL A 123 0.72 -19.78 4.11
C VAL A 123 2.03 -20.32 4.64
N ARG A 124 1.97 -21.00 5.78
CA ARG A 124 3.04 -21.87 6.28
C ARG A 124 2.50 -23.25 6.55
N GLU A 125 3.31 -24.24 6.22
CA GLU A 125 3.05 -25.64 6.49
C GLU A 125 4.20 -26.21 7.30
N ALA A 126 3.89 -27.02 8.30
CA ALA A 126 4.88 -27.68 9.15
C ALA A 126 4.37 -29.05 9.61
N VAL A 127 5.31 -29.95 9.89
CA VAL A 127 4.99 -31.24 10.52
C VAL A 127 5.31 -31.13 12.00
N ALA A 128 4.29 -31.33 12.83
CA ALA A 128 4.42 -31.37 14.26
C ALA A 128 5.16 -32.64 14.70
N ARG A 129 6.17 -32.48 15.56
CA ARG A 129 6.99 -33.58 16.10
C ARG A 129 6.47 -34.06 17.46
#